data_AF-A0A7S4PU89-F1
#
_entry.id   AF-A0A7S4PU89-F1
#
_cell.length_a   1.000
_cell.length_b   1.000
_cell.length_c   1.000
_cell.angle_alpha   90.00
_cell.angle_beta   90.00
_cell.angle_gamma   90.00
#
_symmetry.space_group_name_H-M   'P 1'
#
loop_
_entity.id
_entity.type
_entity.pdbx_description
1 polymer ?
#
loop_
_entity_poly.entity_id
_entity_poly.type
_entity_poly.pdbx_seq_one_letter_code
_entity_poly.pdbx_strand_id
1 'polypeptide(L)'
;MAAARAPPRRSRRSQQVLSVTDSATGCEVLLVACMHFNPRSVERAASVTRGLAEEGALGAVVLETCPSRWRKVEAMQPPGSLLRGLLDNEMQAAAEEAEAAGRPVVLGDRRVEELLREVRSLAVTAASDLASPMAGGWQRTAQEIARGLSQVAGAGRGRPGGREDGGEKGGLSDDRAALGVEDLLDVQLALGVPVAVFRYVLSTALKAPAFAAAVAAYFALVGALPDSPVSDAAGLALDVLTLRVLLGAVLRDRDEVLARSVRSACGSAGRGRAVVAVLGAAHCNGVRLLLRER
;
A
#
# COMPACT_ATOMS: atom_id res chain seq x y z
N MET A 1 37.74 21.59 -13.88
CA MET A 1 36.82 20.55 -13.39
C MET A 1 35.52 21.21 -12.99
N ALA A 2 34.49 21.11 -13.83
CA ALA A 2 33.18 21.68 -13.53
C ALA A 2 32.47 20.77 -12.50
N ALA A 3 32.09 21.34 -11.36
CA ALA A 3 31.29 20.65 -10.36
C ALA A 3 29.98 20.20 -11.01
N ALA A 4 29.69 18.90 -10.95
CA ALA A 4 28.42 18.34 -11.40
C ALA A 4 27.30 19.03 -10.63
N ARG A 5 26.50 19.82 -11.34
CA ARG A 5 25.37 20.56 -10.81
C ARG A 5 24.37 19.54 -10.28
N ALA A 6 24.12 19.54 -8.97
CA ALA A 6 23.10 18.68 -8.37
C ALA A 6 21.77 18.90 -9.11
N PRO A 7 21.02 17.84 -9.44
CA PRO A 7 19.72 17.99 -10.08
C PRO A 7 18.82 18.89 -9.21
N PRO A 8 17.98 19.73 -9.83
CA PRO A 8 17.06 20.58 -9.08
C PRO A 8 16.20 19.70 -8.18
N ARG A 9 16.24 19.98 -6.87
CA ARG A 9 15.39 19.29 -5.89
C ARG A 9 13.92 19.54 -6.24
N ARG A 10 13.20 18.49 -6.64
CA ARG A 10 11.75 18.55 -6.90
C ARG A 10 11.03 18.72 -5.56
N SER A 11 10.72 19.96 -5.17
CA SER A 11 9.82 20.20 -4.04
C SER A 11 8.40 20.39 -4.54
N ARG A 12 7.49 19.50 -4.12
CA ARG A 12 6.21 19.78 -3.45
C ARG A 12 5.29 18.58 -3.66
N ARG A 13 4.97 17.89 -2.55
CA ARG A 13 3.87 16.92 -2.42
C ARG A 13 2.72 17.27 -3.36
N SER A 14 2.46 16.42 -4.34
CA SER A 14 1.20 16.44 -5.07
C SER A 14 0.26 15.44 -4.40
N GLN A 15 -1.05 15.65 -4.50
CA GLN A 15 -2.01 14.73 -3.89
C GLN A 15 -1.72 13.30 -4.36
N GLN A 16 -1.69 12.37 -3.40
CA GLN A 16 -1.34 10.96 -3.59
C GLN A 16 0.11 10.65 -3.99
N VAL A 17 1.04 11.62 -4.03
CA VAL A 17 2.45 11.34 -4.35
C VAL A 17 3.37 11.87 -3.26
N LEU A 18 4.12 10.98 -2.63
CA LEU A 18 5.16 11.33 -1.68
C LEU A 18 6.54 11.20 -2.34
N SER A 19 7.31 12.28 -2.35
CA SER A 19 8.75 12.20 -2.66
C SER A 19 9.52 11.90 -1.37
N VAL A 20 10.42 10.91 -1.43
CA VAL A 20 11.33 10.55 -0.35
C VAL A 20 12.68 10.16 -0.94
N THR A 21 13.76 10.53 -0.26
CA THR A 21 15.10 10.03 -0.59
C THR A 21 15.40 8.83 0.30
N ASP A 22 15.71 7.68 -0.29
CA ASP A 22 16.18 6.52 0.48
C ASP A 22 17.52 6.85 1.14
N SER A 23 17.58 6.70 2.46
CA SER A 23 18.72 7.16 3.27
C SER A 23 19.98 6.32 3.04
N ALA A 24 19.82 5.07 2.59
CA ALA A 24 20.91 4.13 2.36
C ALA A 24 21.57 4.33 0.99
N THR A 25 20.77 4.60 -0.06
CA THR A 25 21.24 4.71 -1.45
C THR A 25 21.33 6.15 -1.95
N GLY A 26 20.65 7.11 -1.30
CA GLY A 26 20.52 8.48 -1.78
C GLY A 26 19.63 8.65 -3.02
N CYS A 27 18.95 7.58 -3.46
CA CYS A 27 18.05 7.58 -4.61
C CYS A 27 16.74 8.31 -4.27
N GLU A 28 16.22 9.08 -5.23
CA GLU A 28 14.88 9.67 -5.12
C GLU A 28 13.81 8.60 -5.41
N VAL A 29 12.81 8.53 -4.55
CA VAL A 29 11.68 7.62 -4.67
C VAL A 29 10.39 8.44 -4.66
N LEU A 30 9.53 8.19 -5.65
CA LEU A 30 8.17 8.71 -5.69
C LEU A 30 7.21 7.59 -5.32
N LEU A 31 6.63 7.67 -4.12
CA LEU A 31 5.59 6.75 -3.67
C LEU A 31 4.24 7.27 -4.17
N VAL A 32 3.62 6.54 -5.09
CA VAL A 32 2.28 6.82 -5.59
C VAL A 32 1.28 6.03 -4.75
N ALA A 33 0.44 6.75 -4.03
CA ALA A 33 -0.55 6.24 -3.10
C ALA A 33 -1.87 5.95 -3.80
N CYS A 34 -2.19 4.68 -3.93
CA CYS A 34 -3.30 4.22 -4.74
C CYS A 34 -4.47 3.73 -3.89
N MET A 35 -5.68 4.02 -4.35
CA MET A 35 -6.87 3.23 -4.03
C MET A 35 -7.08 2.26 -5.20
N HIS A 36 -7.00 0.96 -4.97
CA HIS A 36 -7.04 -0.03 -6.06
C HIS A 36 -8.26 0.12 -6.98
N PHE A 37 -8.01 0.03 -8.30
CA PHE A 37 -9.00 0.17 -9.37
C PHE A 37 -9.65 1.55 -9.50
N ASN A 38 -9.19 2.55 -8.73
CA ASN A 38 -9.76 3.87 -8.77
C ASN A 38 -9.23 4.64 -9.98
N PRO A 39 -10.09 5.14 -10.89
CA PRO A 39 -9.65 5.81 -12.12
C PRO A 39 -8.62 6.92 -11.91
N ARG A 40 -8.73 7.69 -10.81
CA ARG A 40 -7.78 8.76 -10.49
C ARG A 40 -6.43 8.23 -10.02
N SER A 41 -6.44 7.14 -9.26
CA SER A 41 -5.20 6.47 -8.84
C SER A 41 -4.49 5.87 -10.05
N VAL A 42 -5.24 5.31 -11.01
CA VAL A 42 -4.70 4.78 -12.28
C VAL A 42 -4.05 5.88 -13.10
N GLU A 43 -4.78 6.97 -13.35
CA GLU A 43 -4.28 8.14 -14.09
C GLU A 43 -3.02 8.73 -13.43
N ARG A 44 -3.01 8.81 -12.09
CA ARG A 44 -1.85 9.31 -11.33
C ARG A 44 -0.63 8.41 -11.48
N ALA A 45 -0.81 7.09 -11.35
CA ALA A 45 0.29 6.13 -11.48
C ALA A 45 0.91 6.16 -12.89
N ALA A 46 0.07 6.24 -13.93
CA ALA A 46 0.53 6.37 -15.31
C ALA A 46 1.26 7.71 -15.54
N SER A 47 0.63 8.84 -15.19
CA SER A 47 1.18 10.17 -15.47
C SER A 47 2.51 10.45 -14.76
N VAL A 48 2.66 10.02 -13.49
CA VAL A 48 3.93 10.16 -12.75
C VAL A 48 5.03 9.34 -13.42
N THR A 49 4.72 8.10 -13.79
CA THR A 49 5.69 7.20 -14.44
C THR A 49 6.09 7.72 -15.81
N ARG A 50 5.12 8.10 -16.63
CA ARG A 50 5.32 8.67 -17.96
C ARG A 50 6.14 9.95 -17.92
N GLY A 51 5.82 10.88 -17.02
CA GLY A 51 6.56 12.14 -16.89
C GLY A 51 8.04 11.91 -16.60
N LEU A 52 8.37 11.00 -15.68
CA LEU A 52 9.77 10.65 -15.41
C LEU A 52 10.42 9.89 -16.57
N ALA A 53 9.67 9.08 -17.32
CA ALA A 53 10.17 8.38 -18.50
C ALA A 53 10.54 9.36 -19.62
N GLU A 54 9.66 10.30 -19.93
CA GLU A 54 9.84 11.36 -20.94
C GLU A 54 11.04 12.26 -20.61
N GLU A 55 11.27 12.54 -19.32
CA GLU A 55 12.42 13.30 -18.83
C GLU A 55 13.74 12.49 -18.80
N GLY A 56 13.70 11.19 -19.12
CA GLY A 56 14.85 10.29 -19.02
C GLY A 56 15.30 10.01 -17.57
N ALA A 57 14.50 10.42 -16.59
CA ALA A 57 14.78 10.36 -15.16
C ALA A 57 14.24 9.08 -14.48
N LEU A 58 13.36 8.33 -15.13
CA LEU A 58 12.84 7.06 -14.60
C LEU A 58 13.95 5.99 -14.56
N GLY A 59 14.20 5.42 -13.38
CA GLY A 59 15.15 4.33 -13.17
C GLY A 59 14.48 2.95 -13.14
N ALA A 60 13.39 2.82 -12.39
CA ALA A 60 12.59 1.60 -12.27
C ALA A 60 11.19 1.93 -11.76
N VAL A 61 10.26 1.00 -11.95
CA VAL A 61 8.95 0.99 -11.28
C VAL A 61 8.86 -0.21 -10.35
N VAL A 62 8.42 -0.01 -9.12
CA VAL A 62 8.16 -1.06 -8.13
C VAL A 62 6.65 -1.14 -7.89
N LEU A 63 6.09 -2.33 -8.01
CA LEU A 63 4.65 -2.57 -7.89
C LEU A 63 4.34 -3.33 -6.60
N GLU A 64 3.29 -2.94 -5.89
CA GLU A 64 2.72 -3.71 -4.79
C GLU A 64 1.93 -4.94 -5.30
N THR A 65 2.66 -5.86 -5.92
CA THR A 65 2.14 -7.15 -6.37
C THR A 65 3.27 -8.16 -6.40
N CYS A 66 2.91 -9.43 -6.54
CA CYS A 66 3.86 -10.54 -6.56
C CYS A 66 3.74 -11.34 -7.86
N PRO A 67 4.74 -12.17 -8.21
CA PRO A 67 4.76 -12.87 -9.50
C PRO A 67 3.53 -13.73 -9.81
N SER A 68 2.93 -14.40 -8.80
CA SER A 68 1.73 -15.21 -9.01
C SER A 68 0.47 -14.37 -9.26
N ARG A 69 0.33 -13.21 -8.60
CA ARG A 69 -0.76 -12.26 -8.86
C ARG A 69 -0.58 -11.58 -10.21
N TRP A 70 0.64 -11.18 -10.53
CA TRP A 70 0.97 -10.51 -11.79
C TRP A 70 0.73 -11.40 -13.01
N ARG A 71 1.19 -12.66 -12.99
CA ARG A 71 0.92 -13.61 -14.09
C ARG A 71 -0.57 -13.79 -14.38
N LYS A 72 -1.41 -13.80 -13.35
CA LYS A 72 -2.87 -13.84 -13.52
C LYS A 72 -3.40 -12.57 -14.18
N VAL A 73 -2.87 -11.42 -13.79
CA VAL A 73 -3.21 -10.12 -14.38
C VAL A 73 -2.82 -10.09 -15.86
N GLU A 74 -1.59 -10.48 -16.20
CA GLU A 74 -1.11 -10.55 -17.59
C GLU A 74 -1.95 -11.52 -18.45
N ALA A 75 -2.29 -12.69 -17.90
CA ALA A 75 -3.08 -13.69 -18.63
C ALA A 75 -4.53 -13.24 -18.90
N MET A 76 -5.15 -12.52 -17.95
CA MET A 76 -6.57 -12.13 -18.06
C MET A 76 -6.78 -10.73 -18.64
N GLN A 77 -5.80 -9.83 -18.51
CA GLN A 77 -5.91 -8.43 -18.89
C GLN A 77 -4.70 -8.01 -19.74
N PRO A 78 -4.41 -8.67 -20.87
CA PRO A 78 -3.34 -8.23 -21.74
C PRO A 78 -3.61 -6.82 -22.27
N PRO A 79 -2.57 -6.02 -22.57
CA PRO A 79 -2.73 -4.67 -23.13
C PRO A 79 -3.67 -4.67 -24.34
N GLY A 80 -4.59 -3.70 -24.39
CA GLY A 80 -5.61 -3.58 -25.45
C GLY A 80 -6.82 -4.49 -25.33
N SER A 81 -6.88 -5.41 -24.36
CA SER A 81 -8.07 -6.24 -24.14
C SER A 81 -9.23 -5.49 -23.51
N LEU A 82 -10.46 -5.98 -23.72
CA LEU A 82 -11.66 -5.44 -23.08
C LEU A 82 -11.58 -5.51 -21.55
N LEU A 83 -11.05 -6.62 -21.01
CA LEU A 83 -10.88 -6.79 -19.57
C LEU A 83 -9.84 -5.81 -19.00
N ARG A 84 -8.77 -5.48 -19.75
CA ARG A 84 -7.81 -4.45 -19.36
C ARG A 84 -8.45 -3.06 -19.23
N GLY A 85 -9.38 -2.71 -20.12
CA GLY A 85 -10.13 -1.44 -20.03
C GLY A 85 -11.20 -1.45 -18.92
N LEU A 86 -11.88 -2.57 -18.73
CA LEU A 86 -12.93 -2.69 -17.72
C LEU A 86 -12.36 -2.75 -16.29
N LEU A 87 -11.28 -3.50 -16.09
CA LEU A 87 -10.64 -3.77 -14.80
C LEU A 87 -9.30 -3.03 -14.66
N ASP A 88 -9.24 -1.84 -15.26
CA ASP A 88 -8.08 -0.95 -15.22
C ASP A 88 -7.57 -0.73 -13.78
N ASN A 89 -6.25 -0.79 -13.60
CA ASN A 89 -5.59 -0.72 -12.31
C ASN A 89 -4.21 -0.05 -12.41
N GLU A 90 -3.77 0.46 -11.27
CA GLU A 90 -2.63 1.36 -11.12
C GLU A 90 -1.31 0.66 -11.46
N MET A 91 -1.20 -0.62 -11.09
CA MET A 91 0.00 -1.41 -11.32
C MET A 91 0.22 -1.67 -12.81
N GLN A 92 -0.82 -2.07 -13.55
CA GLN A 92 -0.72 -2.23 -15.01
C GLN A 92 -0.45 -0.90 -15.71
N ALA A 93 -1.14 0.16 -15.32
CA ALA A 93 -0.94 1.46 -15.92
C ALA A 93 0.49 1.99 -15.75
N ALA A 94 1.12 1.82 -14.58
CA ALA A 94 2.52 2.20 -14.39
C ALA A 94 3.51 1.23 -15.07
N ALA A 95 3.22 -0.07 -15.07
CA ALA A 95 4.07 -1.07 -15.73
C ALA A 95 4.19 -0.80 -17.23
N GLU A 96 3.06 -0.55 -17.89
CA GLU A 96 3.00 -0.29 -19.33
C GLU A 96 3.83 0.94 -19.72
N GLU A 97 3.78 2.02 -18.93
CA GLU A 97 4.60 3.22 -19.15
C GLU A 97 6.11 2.95 -18.96
N ALA A 98 6.45 2.14 -17.95
CA ALA A 98 7.84 1.76 -17.68
C ALA A 98 8.41 0.87 -18.80
N GLU A 99 7.64 -0.13 -19.24
CA GLU A 99 8.01 -1.05 -20.30
C GLU A 99 8.15 -0.33 -21.64
N ALA A 100 7.24 0.59 -21.97
CA ALA A 100 7.33 1.44 -23.15
C ALA A 100 8.61 2.30 -23.15
N ALA A 101 9.09 2.70 -21.97
CA ALA A 101 10.34 3.44 -21.78
C ALA A 101 11.59 2.54 -21.66
N GLY A 102 11.45 1.22 -21.79
CA GLY A 102 12.55 0.25 -21.62
C GLY A 102 13.12 0.24 -20.20
N ARG A 103 12.29 0.51 -19.19
CA ARG A 103 12.66 0.53 -17.77
C ARG A 103 12.19 -0.72 -17.05
N PRO A 104 12.96 -1.21 -16.06
CA PRO A 104 12.60 -2.40 -15.31
C PRO A 104 11.34 -2.18 -14.45
N VAL A 105 10.47 -3.19 -14.47
CA VAL A 105 9.33 -3.33 -13.56
C VAL A 105 9.67 -4.39 -12.52
N VAL A 106 9.59 -4.02 -11.25
CA VAL A 106 9.93 -4.86 -10.10
C VAL A 106 8.65 -5.19 -9.33
N LEU A 107 8.37 -6.48 -9.19
CA LEU A 107 7.25 -6.97 -8.39
C LEU A 107 7.68 -7.03 -6.92
N GLY A 108 7.32 -6.00 -6.16
CA GLY A 108 7.92 -5.71 -4.86
C GLY A 108 7.29 -6.41 -3.66
N ASP A 109 6.19 -7.13 -3.83
CA ASP A 109 5.40 -7.68 -2.72
C ASP A 109 5.65 -9.18 -2.47
N ARG A 110 5.25 -9.66 -1.28
CA ARG A 110 5.38 -11.07 -0.87
C ARG A 110 4.56 -12.00 -1.75
N ARG A 111 5.01 -13.25 -1.81
CA ARG A 111 4.26 -14.35 -2.42
C ARG A 111 2.93 -14.58 -1.69
N VAL A 112 1.88 -14.89 -2.43
CA VAL A 112 0.54 -15.12 -1.86
C VAL A 112 0.55 -16.28 -0.86
N GLU A 113 1.36 -17.30 -1.10
CA GLU A 113 1.46 -18.48 -0.24
C GLU A 113 2.11 -18.17 1.11
N GLU A 114 2.98 -17.15 1.17
CA GLU A 114 3.57 -16.65 2.41
C GLU A 114 2.55 -15.82 3.19
N LEU A 115 1.85 -14.91 2.48
CA LEU A 115 0.77 -14.12 3.06
C LEU A 115 -0.33 -15.00 3.67
N LEU A 116 -0.76 -16.07 2.98
CA LEU A 116 -1.79 -16.99 3.49
C LEU A 116 -1.34 -17.73 4.76
N ARG A 117 -0.06 -18.14 4.84
CA ARG A 117 0.49 -18.78 6.04
C ARG A 117 0.52 -17.82 7.23
N GLU A 118 0.89 -16.58 6.98
CA GLU A 118 0.94 -15.53 7.99
C GLU A 118 -0.45 -15.15 8.49
N VAL A 119 -1.40 -14.90 7.57
CA VAL A 119 -2.81 -14.65 7.89
C VAL A 119 -3.37 -15.79 8.76
N ARG A 120 -3.07 -17.05 8.43
CA ARG A 120 -3.48 -18.20 9.24
C ARG A 120 -2.87 -18.18 10.64
N SER A 121 -1.57 -17.90 10.75
CA SER A 121 -0.87 -17.81 12.04
C SER A 121 -1.45 -16.70 12.93
N LEU A 122 -1.69 -15.52 12.33
CA LEU A 122 -2.30 -14.38 13.00
C LEU A 122 -3.75 -14.68 13.41
N ALA A 123 -4.53 -15.35 12.57
CA ALA A 123 -5.90 -15.76 12.90
C ALA A 123 -5.94 -16.74 14.08
N VAL A 124 -5.05 -17.74 14.09
CA VAL A 124 -4.94 -18.69 15.21
C VAL A 124 -4.54 -17.97 16.50
N THR A 125 -3.58 -17.06 16.42
CA THR A 125 -3.12 -16.26 17.57
C THR A 125 -4.25 -15.35 18.08
N ALA A 126 -4.96 -14.67 17.18
CA ALA A 126 -6.08 -13.80 17.51
C ALA A 126 -7.24 -14.58 18.17
N ALA A 127 -7.57 -15.76 17.65
CA ALA A 127 -8.58 -16.63 18.24
C ALA A 127 -8.17 -17.12 19.65
N SER A 128 -6.91 -17.53 19.82
CA SER A 128 -6.36 -17.95 21.12
C SER A 128 -6.42 -16.81 22.16
N ASP A 129 -6.07 -15.59 21.77
CA ASP A 129 -6.14 -14.42 22.63
C ASP A 129 -7.59 -14.02 22.98
N LEU A 130 -8.52 -14.14 22.05
CA LEU A 130 -9.94 -13.90 22.32
C LEU A 130 -10.53 -14.93 23.29
N ALA A 131 -10.10 -16.20 23.17
CA ALA A 131 -10.52 -17.29 24.05
C ALA A 131 -9.85 -17.25 25.44
N SER A 132 -8.85 -16.39 25.66
CA SER A 132 -8.07 -16.33 26.91
C SER A 132 -8.08 -14.94 27.58
N PRO A 133 -9.27 -14.36 27.87
CA PRO A 133 -9.38 -13.02 28.47
C PRO A 133 -8.59 -12.89 29.78
N MET A 134 -8.73 -13.89 30.66
CA MET A 134 -8.10 -13.88 31.99
C MET A 134 -6.57 -14.04 31.95
N ALA A 135 -6.03 -14.57 30.84
CA ALA A 135 -4.58 -14.65 30.61
C ALA A 135 -4.02 -13.42 29.87
N GLY A 136 -4.79 -12.32 29.85
CA GLY A 136 -4.41 -11.07 29.19
C GLY A 136 -4.56 -11.08 27.67
N GLY A 137 -5.24 -12.07 27.09
CA GLY A 137 -5.43 -12.15 25.64
C GLY A 137 -6.19 -10.95 25.06
N TRP A 138 -7.20 -10.45 25.77
CA TRP A 138 -7.94 -9.24 25.36
C TRP A 138 -7.07 -7.98 25.42
N GLN A 139 -6.18 -7.89 26.40
CA GLN A 139 -5.22 -6.78 26.49
C GLN A 139 -4.24 -6.80 25.31
N ARG A 140 -3.74 -7.98 24.92
CA ARG A 140 -2.89 -8.14 23.73
C ARG A 140 -3.65 -7.77 22.44
N THR A 141 -4.90 -8.24 22.29
CA THR A 141 -5.76 -7.86 21.16
C THR A 141 -5.93 -6.34 21.07
N ALA A 142 -6.26 -5.67 22.17
CA ALA A 142 -6.43 -4.22 22.21
C ALA A 142 -5.12 -3.48 21.85
N GLN A 143 -3.98 -3.95 22.35
CA GLN A 143 -2.67 -3.37 22.03
C GLN A 143 -2.32 -3.51 20.55
N GLU A 144 -2.55 -4.68 19.94
CA GLU A 144 -2.28 -4.92 18.53
C GLU A 144 -3.19 -4.07 17.62
N ILE A 145 -4.49 -3.98 17.93
CA ILE A 145 -5.42 -3.11 17.19
C ILE A 145 -5.00 -1.65 17.34
N ALA A 146 -4.70 -1.18 18.57
CA ALA A 146 -4.27 0.19 18.81
C ALA A 146 -2.96 0.51 18.05
N ARG A 147 -2.00 -0.42 18.01
CA ARG A 147 -0.76 -0.30 17.23
C ARG A 147 -1.07 -0.21 15.73
N GLY A 148 -1.87 -1.11 15.19
CA GLY A 148 -2.25 -1.10 13.78
C GLY A 148 -2.98 0.19 13.38
N LEU A 149 -3.96 0.61 14.17
CA LEU A 149 -4.66 1.88 13.98
C LEU A 149 -3.72 3.07 14.10
N SER A 150 -2.75 3.05 15.02
CA SER A 150 -1.75 4.12 15.14
C SER A 150 -0.79 4.18 13.95
N GLN A 151 -0.57 3.08 13.22
CA GLN A 151 0.21 3.09 11.98
C GLN A 151 -0.63 3.68 10.84
N VAL A 152 -1.90 3.30 10.74
CA VAL A 152 -2.85 3.88 9.79
C VAL A 152 -3.11 5.36 10.06
N ALA A 153 -3.18 5.77 11.33
CA ALA A 153 -3.49 7.14 11.76
C ALA A 153 -2.26 8.02 11.98
N GLY A 154 -1.10 7.43 12.31
CA GLY A 154 0.21 8.09 12.39
C GLY A 154 0.74 8.53 11.03
N ALA A 155 0.11 8.05 9.96
CA ALA A 155 0.00 8.73 8.67
C ALA A 155 -0.34 10.23 8.77
N GLY A 156 -1.15 10.64 9.73
CA GLY A 156 -1.65 12.01 9.88
C GLY A 156 -1.14 12.78 11.10
N ARG A 157 -0.37 12.18 12.00
CA ARG A 157 0.21 12.89 13.17
C ARG A 157 1.71 12.67 13.25
N GLY A 158 2.46 13.67 12.76
CA GLY A 158 3.81 13.90 13.26
C GLY A 158 3.79 13.95 14.79
N ARG A 159 4.77 13.29 15.43
CA ARG A 159 4.87 13.23 16.90
C ARG A 159 4.75 14.63 17.51
N PRO A 160 3.90 14.86 18.52
CA PRO A 160 3.99 16.07 19.30
C PRO A 160 5.15 15.94 20.30
N GLY A 161 6.08 16.90 20.26
CA GLY A 161 6.80 17.38 21.44
C GLY A 161 7.91 16.48 21.99
N GLY A 162 9.09 16.54 21.37
CA GLY A 162 10.37 16.40 22.08
C GLY A 162 10.97 17.79 22.27
N ARG A 163 10.70 18.39 23.43
CA ARG A 163 11.32 19.55 24.09
C ARG A 163 12.33 20.36 23.25
N GLU A 164 11.93 21.60 22.91
CA GLU A 164 12.81 22.66 22.44
C GLU A 164 13.87 22.94 23.53
N ASP A 165 15.13 22.69 23.21
CA ASP A 165 16.25 23.44 23.76
C ASP A 165 16.97 24.08 22.57
N GLY A 166 17.13 25.40 22.67
CA GLY A 166 17.55 26.28 21.60
C GLY A 166 18.94 25.94 21.04
N GLY A 167 19.02 25.89 19.71
CA GLY A 167 20.26 25.81 18.98
C GLY A 167 19.99 25.96 17.50
N GLU A 168 20.15 27.18 16.97
CA GLU A 168 20.22 27.44 15.54
C GLU A 168 21.24 26.50 14.88
N LYS A 169 20.74 25.61 14.00
CA LYS A 169 21.49 25.05 12.86
C LYS A 169 20.50 24.42 11.88
N GLY A 170 20.54 24.90 10.64
CA GLY A 170 19.60 24.58 9.58
C GLY A 170 19.47 23.08 9.30
N GLY A 171 18.24 22.59 9.40
CA GLY A 171 17.77 21.32 8.87
C GLY A 171 16.29 21.47 8.59
N LEU A 172 15.90 21.58 7.32
CA LEU A 172 14.50 21.61 6.89
C LEU A 172 13.88 20.23 7.18
N SER A 173 13.34 20.07 8.39
CA SER A 173 12.53 18.92 8.78
C SER A 173 11.16 19.01 8.11
N ASP A 174 11.03 18.28 7.00
CA ASP A 174 9.80 18.12 6.23
C ASP A 174 8.81 17.17 6.95
N ASP A 175 8.36 17.61 8.14
CA ASP A 175 7.41 16.91 9.00
C ASP A 175 5.95 17.04 8.53
N ARG A 176 5.69 17.81 7.46
CA ARG A 176 4.37 17.93 6.80
C ARG A 176 4.14 16.98 5.61
N ALA A 177 5.03 16.03 5.39
CA ALA A 177 5.09 15.20 4.18
C ALA A 177 4.63 13.73 4.33
N ALA A 178 3.73 13.44 5.27
CA ALA A 178 3.01 12.15 5.31
C ALA A 178 1.64 12.27 4.63
N LEU A 179 1.09 11.17 4.12
CA LEU A 179 -0.29 11.17 3.58
C LEU A 179 -1.28 11.38 4.72
N GLY A 180 -2.04 12.46 4.66
CA GLY A 180 -3.13 12.73 5.59
C GLY A 180 -4.44 12.07 5.16
N VAL A 181 -5.43 12.11 6.06
CA VAL A 181 -6.81 11.71 5.74
C VAL A 181 -7.38 12.54 4.58
N GLU A 182 -6.91 13.79 4.44
CA GLU A 182 -7.25 14.69 3.35
C GLU A 182 -6.84 14.15 1.97
N ASP A 183 -5.74 13.39 1.87
CA ASP A 183 -5.33 12.75 0.61
C ASP A 183 -6.22 11.56 0.25
N LEU A 184 -6.96 10.99 1.22
CA LEU A 184 -7.90 9.88 1.03
C LEU A 184 -9.33 10.36 0.80
N LEU A 185 -9.67 11.57 1.24
CA LEU A 185 -10.99 12.20 1.10
C LEU A 185 -11.07 13.20 -0.06
N ASP A 186 -10.12 13.14 -0.99
CA ASP A 186 -10.20 13.93 -2.23
C ASP A 186 -11.52 13.63 -2.96
N VAL A 187 -12.24 14.68 -3.37
CA VAL A 187 -13.55 14.55 -4.02
C VAL A 187 -13.48 13.70 -5.29
N GLN A 188 -12.42 13.83 -6.07
CA GLN A 188 -12.23 13.03 -7.27
C GLN A 188 -11.92 11.57 -6.96
N LEU A 189 -11.19 11.29 -5.87
CA LEU A 189 -11.04 9.92 -5.37
C LEU A 189 -12.37 9.34 -4.89
N ALA A 190 -13.14 10.13 -4.13
CA ALA A 190 -14.45 9.73 -3.60
C ALA A 190 -15.44 9.39 -4.74
N LEU A 191 -15.47 10.20 -5.80
CA LEU A 191 -16.27 9.93 -7.00
C LEU A 191 -15.85 8.64 -7.72
N GLY A 192 -14.58 8.23 -7.60
CA GLY A 192 -14.07 6.98 -8.14
C GLY A 192 -14.37 5.73 -7.29
N VAL A 193 -14.81 5.89 -6.03
CA VAL A 193 -15.06 4.76 -5.11
C VAL A 193 -16.08 3.76 -5.65
N PRO A 194 -17.26 4.15 -6.19
CA PRO A 194 -18.23 3.18 -6.70
C PRO A 194 -17.65 2.32 -7.83
N VAL A 195 -16.87 2.95 -8.72
CA VAL A 195 -16.20 2.25 -9.82
C VAL A 195 -15.13 1.29 -9.29
N ALA A 196 -14.32 1.75 -8.32
CA ALA A 196 -13.30 0.93 -7.68
C ALA A 196 -13.90 -0.30 -6.99
N VAL A 197 -14.98 -0.14 -6.23
CA VAL A 197 -15.69 -1.25 -5.57
C VAL A 197 -16.22 -2.24 -6.58
N PHE A 198 -16.91 -1.77 -7.63
CA PHE A 198 -17.43 -2.63 -8.69
C PHE A 198 -16.31 -3.45 -9.36
N ARG A 199 -15.22 -2.77 -9.77
CA ARG A 199 -14.06 -3.41 -10.39
C ARG A 199 -13.37 -4.40 -9.44
N TYR A 200 -13.27 -4.07 -8.16
CA TYR A 200 -12.66 -4.94 -7.16
C TYR A 200 -13.46 -6.24 -6.97
N VAL A 201 -14.78 -6.13 -6.82
CA VAL A 201 -15.68 -7.28 -6.70
C VAL A 201 -15.61 -8.14 -7.97
N LEU A 202 -15.76 -7.52 -9.15
CA LEU A 202 -15.70 -8.22 -10.43
C LEU A 202 -14.34 -8.90 -10.66
N SER A 203 -13.25 -8.18 -10.40
CA SER A 203 -11.89 -8.74 -10.48
C SER A 203 -11.71 -9.92 -9.52
N THR A 204 -12.22 -9.82 -8.29
CA THR A 204 -12.13 -10.93 -7.32
C THR A 204 -12.92 -12.15 -7.78
N ALA A 205 -14.15 -11.95 -8.26
CA ALA A 205 -14.99 -13.02 -8.80
C ALA A 205 -14.33 -13.75 -9.97
N LEU A 206 -13.66 -13.01 -10.86
CA LEU A 206 -12.98 -13.60 -12.03
C LEU A 206 -11.64 -14.25 -11.68
N LYS A 207 -10.81 -13.59 -10.86
CA LYS A 207 -9.43 -14.04 -10.58
C LYS A 207 -9.33 -15.06 -9.43
N ALA A 208 -10.37 -15.13 -8.59
CA ALA A 208 -10.45 -16.00 -7.41
C ALA A 208 -11.90 -16.47 -7.14
N PRO A 209 -12.55 -17.20 -8.08
CA PRO A 209 -13.97 -17.55 -7.99
C PRO A 209 -14.33 -18.37 -6.75
N ALA A 210 -13.47 -19.31 -6.34
CA ALA A 210 -13.70 -20.10 -5.13
C ALA A 210 -13.71 -19.23 -3.86
N PHE A 211 -12.83 -18.22 -3.79
CA PHE A 211 -12.79 -17.28 -2.68
C PHE A 211 -14.03 -16.38 -2.69
N ALA A 212 -14.41 -15.85 -3.86
CA ALA A 212 -15.62 -15.04 -4.00
C ALA A 212 -16.88 -15.82 -3.59
N ALA A 213 -17.00 -17.08 -4.01
CA ALA A 213 -18.10 -17.96 -3.62
C ALA A 213 -18.10 -18.25 -2.12
N ALA A 214 -16.94 -18.48 -1.50
CA ALA A 214 -16.83 -18.69 -0.06
C ALA A 214 -17.27 -17.45 0.73
N VAL A 215 -16.87 -16.25 0.31
CA VAL A 215 -17.29 -14.98 0.93
C VAL A 215 -18.80 -14.78 0.78
N ALA A 216 -19.36 -15.03 -0.41
CA ALA A 216 -20.80 -14.92 -0.65
C ALA A 216 -21.60 -15.93 0.21
N ALA A 217 -21.14 -17.18 0.29
CA ALA A 217 -21.77 -18.20 1.13
C ALA A 217 -21.70 -17.84 2.62
N TYR A 218 -20.59 -17.28 3.08
CA TYR A 218 -20.44 -16.78 4.45
C TYR A 218 -21.47 -15.68 4.76
N PHE A 219 -21.60 -14.66 3.91
CA PHE A 219 -22.57 -13.58 4.14
C PHE A 219 -24.02 -14.09 4.07
N ALA A 220 -24.32 -15.02 3.16
CA ALA A 220 -25.65 -15.64 3.10
C ALA A 220 -25.97 -16.44 4.37
N LEU A 221 -24.98 -17.15 4.92
CA LEU A 221 -25.13 -17.88 6.19
C LEU A 221 -25.36 -16.93 7.36
N VAL A 222 -24.54 -15.88 7.48
CA VAL A 222 -24.68 -14.88 8.55
C VAL A 222 -26.03 -14.17 8.47
N GLY A 223 -26.47 -13.78 7.28
CA GLY A 223 -27.78 -13.14 7.08
C GLY A 223 -28.98 -14.07 7.34
N ALA A 224 -28.75 -15.38 7.45
CA ALA A 224 -29.78 -16.35 7.81
C ALA A 224 -29.79 -16.71 9.30
N LEU A 225 -28.82 -16.23 10.10
CA LEU A 225 -28.79 -16.47 11.54
C LEU A 225 -29.89 -15.64 12.24
N PRO A 226 -30.55 -16.20 13.27
CA PRO A 226 -31.53 -15.46 14.04
C PRO A 226 -30.86 -14.40 14.92
N ASP A 227 -31.49 -13.23 15.02
CA ASP A 227 -31.06 -12.16 15.92
C ASP A 227 -31.12 -12.63 17.38
N SER A 228 -29.96 -12.73 18.01
CA SER A 228 -29.80 -13.17 19.39
C SER A 228 -28.56 -12.55 20.03
N PRO A 229 -28.51 -12.42 21.38
CA PRO A 229 -27.30 -11.97 22.06
C PRO A 229 -26.07 -12.83 21.76
N VAL A 230 -26.28 -14.12 21.42
CA VAL A 230 -25.21 -15.05 21.04
C VAL A 230 -24.67 -14.73 19.65
N SER A 231 -25.54 -14.48 18.67
CA SER A 231 -25.12 -14.06 17.32
C SER A 231 -24.44 -12.70 17.34
N ASP A 232 -24.90 -11.77 18.18
CA ASP A 232 -24.28 -10.45 18.35
C ASP A 232 -22.88 -10.55 18.95
N ALA A 233 -22.72 -11.35 20.02
CA ALA A 233 -21.42 -11.58 20.64
C ALA A 233 -20.44 -12.31 19.68
N ALA A 234 -20.94 -13.28 18.91
CA ALA A 234 -20.15 -13.97 17.90
C ALA A 234 -19.74 -13.04 16.76
N GLY A 235 -20.64 -12.18 16.30
CA GLY A 235 -20.38 -11.14 15.30
C GLY A 235 -19.29 -10.18 15.77
N LEU A 236 -19.42 -9.63 16.98
CA LEU A 236 -18.41 -8.74 17.55
C LEU A 236 -17.04 -9.43 17.69
N ALA A 237 -17.01 -10.68 18.16
CA ALA A 237 -15.75 -11.43 18.28
C ALA A 237 -15.09 -11.63 16.91
N LEU A 238 -15.90 -11.90 15.87
CA LEU A 238 -15.43 -12.06 14.50
C LEU A 238 -14.95 -10.74 13.89
N ASP A 239 -15.62 -9.62 14.18
CA ASP A 239 -15.17 -8.29 13.76
C ASP A 239 -13.82 -7.93 14.39
N VAL A 240 -13.65 -8.20 15.70
CA VAL A 240 -12.38 -7.98 16.40
C VAL A 240 -11.27 -8.86 15.83
N LEU A 241 -11.56 -10.15 15.57
CA LEU A 241 -10.61 -11.07 14.96
C LEU A 241 -10.21 -10.60 13.55
N THR A 242 -11.20 -10.25 12.72
CA THR A 242 -10.99 -9.78 11.35
C THR A 242 -10.17 -8.50 11.33
N LEU A 243 -10.53 -7.52 12.17
CA LEU A 243 -9.80 -6.26 12.28
C LEU A 243 -8.34 -6.49 12.69
N ARG A 244 -8.10 -7.35 13.69
CA ARG A 244 -6.74 -7.65 14.16
C ARG A 244 -5.90 -8.35 13.09
N VAL A 245 -6.46 -9.35 12.42
CA VAL A 245 -5.77 -10.07 11.34
C VAL A 245 -5.49 -9.14 10.17
N LEU A 246 -6.46 -8.30 9.80
CA LEU A 246 -6.31 -7.30 8.73
C LEU A 246 -5.19 -6.32 9.05
N LEU A 247 -5.22 -5.67 10.23
CA LEU A 247 -4.20 -4.70 10.62
C LEU A 247 -2.79 -5.30 10.71
N GLY A 248 -2.66 -6.53 11.22
CA GLY A 248 -1.37 -7.22 11.33
C GLY A 248 -0.82 -7.67 9.98
N ALA A 249 -1.59 -8.46 9.23
CA ALA A 249 -1.13 -9.11 8.00
C ALA A 249 -1.06 -8.14 6.81
N VAL A 250 -1.98 -7.17 6.75
CA VAL A 250 -2.11 -6.32 5.56
C VAL A 250 -1.17 -5.13 5.62
N LEU A 251 -0.69 -4.67 6.78
CA LEU A 251 0.06 -3.40 6.87
C LEU A 251 1.53 -3.61 7.22
N ARG A 252 1.82 -4.00 8.46
CA ARG A 252 3.17 -3.88 9.04
C ARG A 252 4.22 -4.71 8.30
N ASP A 253 3.92 -5.99 8.12
CA ASP A 253 4.85 -6.96 7.57
C ASP A 253 5.13 -6.69 6.08
N ARG A 254 4.13 -6.16 5.37
CA ARG A 254 4.24 -5.85 3.95
C ARG A 254 5.07 -4.59 3.70
N ASP A 255 4.98 -3.58 4.58
CA ASP A 255 5.78 -2.35 4.46
C ASP A 255 7.28 -2.63 4.41
N GLU A 256 7.77 -3.54 5.26
CA GLU A 256 9.19 -3.91 5.27
C GLU A 256 9.65 -4.59 3.98
N VAL A 257 8.83 -5.49 3.44
CA VAL A 257 9.14 -6.17 2.16
C VAL A 257 9.13 -5.17 1.02
N LEU A 258 8.13 -4.29 0.98
CA LEU A 258 8.02 -3.25 -0.03
C LEU A 258 9.20 -2.27 0.05
N ALA A 259 9.55 -1.80 1.24
CA ALA A 259 10.69 -0.91 1.44
C ALA A 259 12.02 -1.54 1.00
N ARG A 260 12.25 -2.83 1.31
CA ARG A 260 13.43 -3.57 0.82
C ARG A 260 13.45 -3.68 -0.69
N SER A 261 12.32 -4.00 -1.32
CA SER A 261 12.20 -4.07 -2.78
C SER A 261 12.48 -2.72 -3.44
N VAL A 262 11.95 -1.64 -2.88
CA VAL A 262 12.21 -0.26 -3.33
C VAL A 262 13.69 0.08 -3.20
N ARG A 263 14.31 -0.20 -2.05
CA ARG A 263 15.75 0.04 -1.83
C ARG A 263 16.64 -0.75 -2.78
N SER A 264 16.28 -2.01 -3.06
CA SER A 264 16.97 -2.84 -4.05
C SER A 264 16.87 -2.25 -5.46
N ALA A 265 15.69 -1.79 -5.85
CA ALA A 265 15.48 -1.10 -7.13
C ALA A 265 16.29 0.20 -7.21
N CYS A 266 16.38 0.97 -6.12
CA CYS A 266 17.20 2.17 -6.02
C CYS A 266 18.68 1.88 -6.28
N GLY A 267 19.21 0.78 -5.74
CA GLY A 267 20.58 0.34 -6.00
C GLY A 267 20.88 0.03 -7.47
N SER A 268 19.84 -0.31 -8.24
CA SER A 268 19.95 -0.70 -9.66
C SER A 268 19.48 0.38 -10.64
N ALA A 269 18.81 1.44 -10.17
CA ALA A 269 18.14 2.46 -10.99
C ALA A 269 19.10 3.32 -11.84
N GLY A 270 20.40 3.34 -11.49
CA GLY A 270 21.41 4.20 -12.11
C GLY A 270 21.47 5.58 -11.46
N ARG A 271 22.65 6.21 -11.48
CA ARG A 271 22.88 7.49 -10.80
C ARG A 271 21.98 8.59 -11.36
N GLY A 272 21.35 9.36 -10.46
CA GLY A 272 20.52 10.51 -10.80
C GLY A 272 19.13 10.17 -11.35
N ARG A 273 18.74 8.88 -11.37
CA ARG A 273 17.40 8.44 -11.72
C ARG A 273 16.56 8.16 -10.48
N ALA A 274 15.25 8.32 -10.62
CA ALA A 274 14.27 8.11 -9.57
C ALA A 274 13.57 6.75 -9.74
N VAL A 275 13.15 6.17 -8.62
CA VAL A 275 12.28 4.99 -8.59
C VAL A 275 10.85 5.41 -8.31
N VAL A 276 9.88 4.89 -9.06
CA VAL A 276 8.46 5.06 -8.76
C VAL A 276 7.97 3.80 -8.05
N ALA A 277 7.35 3.94 -6.89
CA ALA A 277 6.70 2.83 -6.19
C ALA A 277 5.18 3.03 -6.20
N VAL A 278 4.46 2.10 -6.81
CA VAL A 278 2.99 2.12 -6.91
C VAL A 278 2.42 1.21 -5.83
N LEU A 279 1.92 1.83 -4.76
CA LEU A 279 1.53 1.18 -3.52
C LEU A 279 0.10 1.57 -3.15
N GLY A 280 -0.64 0.67 -2.49
CA GLY A 280 -1.84 1.00 -1.76
C GLY A 280 -1.54 2.10 -0.74
N ALA A 281 -2.44 3.08 -0.62
CA ALA A 281 -2.20 4.28 0.19
C ALA A 281 -1.85 3.97 1.67
N ALA A 282 -2.34 2.85 2.20
CA ALA A 282 -2.05 2.40 3.56
C ALA A 282 -0.57 2.07 3.80
N HIS A 283 0.18 1.74 2.75
CA HIS A 283 1.58 1.33 2.81
C HIS A 283 2.59 2.49 2.70
N CYS A 284 2.20 3.57 2.00
CA CYS A 284 3.14 4.62 1.63
C CYS A 284 3.83 5.28 2.82
N ASN A 285 3.13 5.47 3.94
CA ASN A 285 3.71 6.11 5.11
C ASN A 285 4.70 5.20 5.85
N GLY A 286 4.37 3.91 6.01
CA GLY A 286 5.28 2.93 6.61
C GLY A 286 6.52 2.72 5.75
N VAL A 287 6.35 2.54 4.43
CA VAL A 287 7.46 2.44 3.48
C VAL A 287 8.32 3.71 3.49
N ARG A 288 7.72 4.90 3.48
CA ARG A 288 8.46 6.17 3.58
C ARG A 288 9.32 6.25 4.84
N LEU A 289 8.79 5.84 5.99
CA LEU A 289 9.53 5.84 7.25
C LEU A 289 10.74 4.90 7.16
N LEU A 290 10.52 3.66 6.70
CA LEU A 290 11.58 2.66 6.56
C LEU A 290 12.66 3.07 5.55
N LEU A 291 12.32 3.77 4.48
CA LEU A 291 13.30 4.30 3.53
C LEU A 291 14.17 5.41 4.14
N ARG A 292 13.67 6.15 5.14
CA ARG A 292 14.41 7.18 5.86
C ARG A 292 15.29 6.61 6.97
N GLU A 293 14.93 5.44 7.49
CA GLU A 293 15.75 4.70 8.45
C GLU A 293 16.92 4.01 7.72
N ARG A 294 18.10 4.02 8.34
CA ARG A 294 19.32 3.42 7.76
C ARG A 294 19.30 1.91 7.93
#